data_AF-A0AAW2MC82-F1
#
_entry.id   AF-A0AAW2MC82-F1
#
_cell.length_a   1.000
_cell.length_b   1.000
_cell.length_c   1.000
_cell.angle_alpha   90.00
_cell.angle_beta   90.00
_cell.angle_gamma   90.00
#
_symmetry.space_group_name_H-M   'P 1'
#
loop_
_entity.id
_entity.type
_entity.pdbx_description
1 polymer ?
#
loop_
_entity_poly.entity_id
_entity_poly.type
_entity_poly.pdbx_seq_one_letter_code
_entity_poly.pdbx_strand_id
1 'polypeptide(L)'
;MHIEKNMYDNIFNIVMDINEKMKENLNARNKLNIICNLSKIEVDERRPNVMSKAVYTLTKEQKRRTCEWISHLKFPNGYALNLARCVSMKELRLHGMKSHDCQVFM
;
A
#
# COMPACT_ATOMS: atom_id res chain seq x y z
N MET A 1 17.56 -0.74 8.57
CA MET A 1 17.77 -1.72 7.48
C MET A 1 17.08 -1.22 6.20
N HIS A 2 17.81 -1.09 5.09
CA HIS A 2 17.24 -0.54 3.84
C HIS A 2 16.26 -1.51 3.15
N ILE A 3 16.44 -2.82 3.33
CA ILE A 3 15.62 -3.86 2.69
C ILE A 3 14.20 -3.89 3.28
N GLU A 4 14.06 -3.94 4.61
CA GLU A 4 12.76 -3.91 5.30
C GLU A 4 11.91 -2.72 4.88
N LYS A 5 12.51 -1.52 4.90
CA LYS A 5 11.81 -0.30 4.51
C LYS A 5 11.35 -0.37 3.05
N ASN A 6 12.20 -0.84 2.15
CA ASN A 6 11.84 -0.99 0.75
C ASN A 6 10.71 -2.00 0.55
N MET A 7 10.70 -3.10 1.31
CA MET A 7 9.62 -4.08 1.28
C MET A 7 8.31 -3.48 1.79
N TYR A 8 8.34 -2.82 2.95
CA TYR A 8 7.18 -2.12 3.50
C TYR A 8 6.63 -1.08 2.53
N ASP A 9 7.47 -0.17 2.04
CA ASP A 9 7.06 0.89 1.13
C ASP A 9 6.42 0.28 -0.14
N ASN A 10 6.97 -0.82 -0.68
CA ASN A 10 6.40 -1.48 -1.84
C ASN A 10 5.01 -2.09 -1.56
N ILE A 11 4.87 -2.87 -0.49
CA ILE A 11 3.59 -3.49 -0.10
C ILE A 11 2.54 -2.41 0.16
N PHE A 12 2.92 -1.38 0.94
CA PHE A 12 2.01 -0.31 1.31
C PHE A 12 1.56 0.51 0.10
N ASN A 13 2.46 0.84 -0.82
CA ASN A 13 2.11 1.57 -2.06
C ASN A 13 1.19 0.75 -2.97
N ILE A 14 1.34 -0.57 -3.00
CA ILE A 14 0.47 -1.47 -3.74
C ILE A 14 -0.94 -1.49 -3.10
N VAL A 15 -1.05 -1.75 -1.79
CA VAL A 15 -2.34 -1.81 -1.08
C VAL A 15 -3.07 -0.46 -1.10
N MET A 16 -2.33 0.63 -0.94
CA MET A 16 -2.86 2.00 -1.02
C MET A 16 -2.99 2.52 -2.45
N ASP A 17 -2.66 1.73 -3.48
CA ASP A 17 -2.82 2.08 -4.90
C ASP A 17 -2.22 3.47 -5.22
N ILE A 18 -0.93 3.61 -4.91
CA ILE A 18 -0.11 4.81 -5.14
C ILE A 18 0.68 4.62 -6.44
N ASN A 19 0.06 4.99 -7.56
CA ASN A 19 0.58 4.75 -8.91
C ASN A 19 2.02 5.23 -9.16
N GLU A 20 2.45 6.32 -8.53
CA GLU A 20 3.80 6.91 -8.73
C GLU A 20 4.93 6.07 -8.12
N LYS A 21 4.62 5.15 -7.21
CA LYS A 21 5.63 4.39 -6.43
C LYS A 21 5.43 2.88 -6.48
N MET A 22 4.41 2.41 -7.20
CA MET A 22 4.11 0.99 -7.33
C MET A 22 5.13 0.32 -8.26
N LYS A 23 5.80 -0.73 -7.79
CA LYS A 23 6.70 -1.54 -8.65
C LYS A 23 6.00 -2.69 -9.35
N GLU A 24 4.67 -2.71 -9.31
CA GLU A 24 3.91 -3.78 -9.93
C GLU A 24 3.84 -3.60 -11.45
N ASN A 25 4.16 -4.66 -12.18
CA ASN A 25 4.14 -4.68 -13.64
C ASN A 25 3.07 -5.67 -14.13
N LEU A 26 2.53 -5.49 -15.34
CA LEU A 26 1.52 -6.35 -15.96
C LEU A 26 1.93 -7.83 -15.94
N ASN A 27 3.20 -8.11 -16.23
CA ASN A 27 3.75 -9.47 -16.20
C ASN A 27 3.72 -10.10 -14.80
N ALA A 28 3.92 -9.30 -13.74
CA ALA A 28 3.86 -9.80 -12.38
C ALA A 28 2.41 -10.16 -11.99
N ARG A 29 1.42 -9.34 -12.40
CA ARG A 29 -0.01 -9.64 -12.21
C ARG A 29 -0.44 -10.90 -12.94
N ASN A 30 -0.05 -11.06 -14.20
CA ASN A 30 -0.39 -12.26 -14.97
C ASN A 30 0.18 -13.53 -14.34
N LYS A 31 1.43 -13.48 -13.83
CA LYS A 31 2.03 -14.59 -13.09
C LYS A 31 1.28 -14.91 -11.79
N LEU A 32 0.91 -13.89 -11.02
CA LEU A 32 0.09 -14.08 -9.82
C LEU A 32 -1.28 -14.68 -10.14
N ASN A 33 -1.88 -14.32 -11.27
CA ASN A 33 -3.14 -14.93 -11.70
C ASN A 33 -3.01 -16.42 -11.98
N ILE A 34 -1.93 -16.82 -12.67
CA ILE A 34 -1.66 -18.23 -12.96
C ILE A 34 -1.42 -19.02 -11.67
N ILE A 35 -0.67 -18.46 -10.72
CA ILE A 35 -0.27 -19.14 -9.49
C ILE A 35 -1.41 -19.18 -8.46
N CYS A 36 -2.09 -18.05 -8.24
CA CYS A 36 -3.08 -17.88 -7.17
C CYS A 36 -4.51 -18.09 -7.65
N ASN A 37 -4.72 -18.39 -8.94
CA ASN A 37 -6.04 -18.58 -9.57
C ASN A 37 -7.04 -17.46 -9.23
N LEU A 38 -6.55 -16.22 -9.20
CA LEU A 38 -7.34 -15.01 -8.93
C LEU A 38 -8.19 -14.68 -10.17
N SER A 39 -9.38 -15.26 -10.27
CA SER A 39 -10.29 -15.17 -11.41
C SER A 39 -10.87 -13.77 -11.72
N LYS A 40 -10.31 -12.68 -11.16
CA LYS A 40 -10.85 -11.31 -11.24
C LYS A 40 -9.85 -10.24 -11.69
N ILE A 41 -8.89 -10.58 -12.53
CA ILE A 41 -8.22 -9.55 -13.33
C ILE A 41 -9.01 -9.40 -14.62
N GLU A 42 -10.12 -8.66 -14.56
CA GLU A 42 -10.81 -8.19 -15.76
C GLU A 42 -9.86 -7.22 -16.46
N VAL A 43 -9.08 -7.74 -17.41
CA VAL A 43 -8.46 -6.88 -18.43
C VAL A 43 -9.63 -6.38 -19.26
N ASP A 44 -9.95 -5.09 -19.13
CA ASP A 44 -10.98 -4.47 -19.97
C ASP A 44 -10.54 -4.60 -21.43
N GLU A 45 -11.24 -5.43 -22.21
CA GLU A 45 -10.92 -5.67 -23.63
C GLU A 45 -10.96 -4.37 -24.46
N ARG A 46 -11.65 -3.33 -23.97
CA ARG A 46 -11.69 -2.00 -24.61
C ARG A 46 -10.48 -1.14 -24.27
N ARG A 47 -9.72 -1.50 -23.23
CA ARG A 47 -8.50 -0.81 -22.79
C ARG A 47 -7.44 -1.82 -22.33
N PRO A 48 -6.78 -2.52 -23.25
CA PRO A 48 -5.78 -3.55 -22.92
C PRO A 48 -4.59 -3.05 -22.07
N ASN A 49 -4.36 -1.73 -22.01
CA ASN A 49 -3.31 -1.10 -21.22
C ASN A 49 -3.77 -0.51 -19.87
N VAL A 50 -5.06 -0.57 -19.52
CA VAL A 50 -5.53 -0.06 -18.23
C VAL A 50 -5.63 -1.23 -17.26
N MET A 51 -4.63 -1.33 -16.38
CA MET A 51 -4.62 -2.34 -15.33
C MET A 51 -5.80 -2.06 -14.39
N SER A 52 -6.80 -2.95 -14.39
CA SER A 52 -7.88 -2.93 -13.41
C SER A 52 -7.26 -2.96 -12.01
N LYS A 53 -7.89 -2.25 -11.07
CA LYS A 53 -7.40 -2.11 -9.71
C LYS A 53 -7.20 -3.51 -9.11
N ALA A 54 -6.03 -3.78 -8.53
CA ALA A 54 -5.78 -5.11 -7.98
C ALA A 54 -6.75 -5.41 -6.83
N VAL A 55 -7.10 -6.69 -6.69
CA VAL A 55 -8.12 -7.17 -5.73
C VAL A 55 -7.78 -6.81 -4.28
N TYR A 56 -6.50 -6.67 -3.96
CA TYR A 56 -5.98 -6.32 -2.64
C TYR A 56 -5.82 -4.81 -2.42
N THR A 57 -6.25 -3.96 -3.36
CA THR A 57 -6.19 -2.50 -3.21
C THR A 57 -7.37 -1.98 -2.41
N LEU A 58 -7.11 -1.01 -1.55
CA LEU A 58 -8.16 -0.41 -0.72
C LEU A 58 -9.04 0.54 -1.54
N THR A 59 -10.36 0.48 -1.32
CA THR A 59 -11.31 1.52 -1.74
C THR A 59 -10.98 2.86 -1.07
N LYS A 60 -11.50 3.97 -1.59
CA LYS A 60 -11.21 5.31 -1.04
C LYS A 60 -11.61 5.42 0.44
N GLU A 61 -12.75 4.83 0.77
CA GLU A 61 -13.34 4.75 2.11
C GLU A 61 -12.46 3.90 3.03
N GLN A 62 -11.96 2.75 2.55
CA GLN A 62 -11.02 1.94 3.30
C GLN A 62 -9.69 2.66 3.52
N LYS A 63 -9.12 3.32 2.49
CA LYS A 63 -7.90 4.13 2.64
C LYS A 63 -8.08 5.21 3.71
N ARG A 64 -9.23 5.90 3.72
CA ARG A 64 -9.56 6.89 4.73
C ARG A 64 -9.58 6.29 6.14
N ARG A 65 -10.29 5.17 6.34
CA ARG A 65 -10.32 4.48 7.65
C ARG A 65 -8.93 4.04 8.09
N THR A 66 -8.12 3.52 7.17
CA THR A 66 -6.74 3.12 7.45
C THR A 66 -5.88 4.32 7.87
N CYS A 67 -5.95 5.44 7.15
CA CYS A 67 -5.22 6.67 7.52
C CYS A 67 -5.70 7.23 8.87
N GLU A 68 -7.01 7.25 9.12
CA GLU A 68 -7.56 7.66 10.42
C GLU A 68 -7.06 6.75 11.54
N TRP A 69 -7.10 5.44 11.35
CA TRP A 69 -6.60 4.48 12.33
C TRP A 69 -5.12 4.72 12.64
N ILE A 70 -4.27 4.86 11.62
CA ILE A 70 -2.83 5.14 11.79
C ILE A 70 -2.60 6.47 12.52
N SER A 71 -3.42 7.49 12.23
CA SER A 71 -3.29 8.80 12.89
C SER A 71 -3.64 8.78 14.39
N HIS A 72 -4.41 7.79 14.84
CA HIS A 72 -4.78 7.62 16.24
C HIS A 72 -3.91 6.58 16.97
N LEU A 73 -3.00 5.89 16.28
CA LEU A 73 -2.08 4.96 16.92
C LEU A 73 -1.15 5.68 17.89
N LYS A 74 -1.11 5.18 19.13
CA LYS A 74 -0.23 5.63 20.20
C LYS A 74 0.63 4.48 20.66
N PHE A 75 1.90 4.75 20.87
CA PHE A 75 2.88 3.78 21.35
C PHE A 75 3.49 4.25 22.67
N PRO A 76 3.98 3.32 23.52
CA PRO A 76 4.80 3.68 24.65
C PRO A 76 6.02 4.51 24.23
N ASN A 77 6.50 5.38 25.11
CA ASN A 77 7.67 6.21 24.83
C ASN A 77 8.87 5.34 24.42
N GLY A 78 9.48 5.68 23.28
CA GLY A 78 10.66 4.98 22.74
C GLY A 78 10.34 3.81 21.80
N TYR A 79 9.08 3.37 21.67
CA TYR A 79 8.74 2.23 20.80
C TYR A 79 8.57 2.59 19.33
N ALA A 80 7.92 3.71 19.01
CA ALA A 80 7.79 4.21 17.65
C ALA A 80 7.57 5.73 17.67
N LEU A 81 7.87 6.41 16.56
CA LEU A 81 7.52 7.83 16.44
C LEU A 81 6.00 8.00 16.37
N ASN A 82 5.54 9.22 16.66
CA ASN A 82 4.14 9.58 16.46
C ASN A 82 3.77 9.50 14.96
N LEU A 83 3.12 8.40 14.58
CA LEU A 83 2.75 8.09 13.20
C LEU A 83 1.72 9.07 12.63
N ALA A 84 0.99 9.81 13.47
CA ALA A 84 0.06 10.85 13.01
C ALA A 84 0.77 11.90 12.14
N ARG A 85 2.05 12.16 12.42
CA ARG A 85 2.88 13.09 11.63
C ARG A 85 3.21 12.57 10.23
N CYS A 86 3.05 11.28 10.00
CA CYS A 86 3.29 10.64 8.72
C CYS A 86 2.02 10.53 7.87
N VAL A 87 0.84 10.86 8.40
CA VAL A 87 -0.44 10.67 7.71
C VAL A 87 -0.88 11.96 7.00
N SER A 88 -1.11 11.88 5.69
CA SER A 88 -1.82 12.92 4.94
C SER A 88 -3.26 12.50 4.69
N MET A 89 -4.19 13.10 5.44
CA MET A 89 -5.64 12.86 5.26
C MET A 89 -6.20 13.44 3.96
N LYS A 90 -5.55 14.45 3.38
CA LYS A 90 -5.94 15.05 2.10
C LYS A 90 -5.61 14.10 0.94
N GLU A 91 -4.42 13.52 0.96
CA GLU A 91 -3.94 12.65 -0.11
C GLU A 91 -4.24 11.16 0.13
N LEU A 92 -4.66 10.80 1.35
CA LEU A 92 -4.84 9.41 1.81
C LEU A 92 -3.57 8.57 1.63
N ARG A 93 -2.43 9.14 2.03
CA ARG A 93 -1.08 8.55 1.89
C ARG A 93 -0.26 8.74 3.16
N LEU A 94 0.79 7.92 3.30
CA LEU A 94 1.80 8.08 4.34
C LEU A 94 3.09 8.68 3.76
N HIS A 95 3.75 9.52 4.55
CA HIS A 95 5.03 10.15 4.19
C HIS A 95 6.03 10.14 5.35
N GLY A 96 7.32 10.10 5.03
CA GLY A 96 8.39 10.32 6.01
C GLY A 96 8.57 9.24 7.08
N MET A 97 7.97 8.06 6.93
CA MET A 97 8.19 6.93 7.85
C MET A 97 9.64 6.43 7.77
N LYS A 98 10.27 6.22 8.93
CA LYS A 98 11.60 5.60 9.01
C LYS A 98 11.47 4.07 9.05
N SER A 99 12.56 3.36 8.78
CA SER A 99 12.58 1.88 8.85
C SER A 99 12.03 1.34 10.17
N HIS A 100 12.38 1.99 11.29
CA HIS A 100 11.90 1.63 12.62
C HIS A 100 10.37 1.76 12.76
N ASP A 101 9.79 2.82 12.18
CA ASP A 101 8.34 3.04 12.21
C ASP A 101 7.59 1.99 11.35
N CYS A 102 8.22 1.52 10.28
CA CYS A 102 7.69 0.47 9.42
C CYS A 102 7.63 -0.90 10.11
N GLN A 103 8.53 -1.18 11.07
CA GLN A 103 8.56 -2.44 11.84
C GLN A 103 7.32 -2.65 12.72
N VAL A 104 6.54 -1.60 12.96
CA VAL A 104 5.25 -1.71 13.64
C VAL A 104 4.23 -2.52 12.83
N PHE A 105 4.38 -2.54 11.50
CA PHE A 105 3.40 -3.10 10.56
C PHE A 105 3.85 -4.37 9.86
N MET A 106 5.09 -4.80 10.08
CA MET A 106 5.75 -5.91 9.40
C MET A 106 6.09 -7.00 10.41
#